data_AF-A0A378AM27-F1
#
_entry.id   AF-A0A378AM27-F1
#
_cell.length_a   1.000
_cell.length_b   1.000
_cell.length_c   1.000
_cell.angle_alpha   90.00
_cell.angle_beta   90.00
_cell.angle_gamma   90.00
#
_symmetry.space_group_name_H-M   'P 1'
#
loop_
_entity.id
_entity.type
_entity.pdbx_description
1 polymer ?
#
loop_
_entity_poly.entity_id
_entity_poly.type
_entity_poly.pdbx_seq_one_letter_code
_entity_poly.pdbx_strand_id
1 'polypeptide(L)'
;MQAQGILQQEPRSEAWLRMLQGIWPDVAPGSQLAFVVSGGEGQFWYRASAAQTAFTPLGPRQSAAFSTRFLAIWLDPRTTYPELRQQLIGGTP
;
A
#
# COMPACT_ATOMS: atom_id res chain seq x y z
N MET A 1 -5.88 17.05 13.23
CA MET A 1 -6.23 15.78 13.88
C MET A 1 -5.26 14.73 13.38
N GLN A 2 -4.33 14.33 14.24
CA GLN A 2 -3.09 13.65 13.88
C GLN A 2 -3.32 12.15 13.57
N ALA A 3 -2.85 11.68 12.42
CA ALA A 3 -2.71 10.25 12.11
C ALA A 3 -1.51 9.61 12.84
N GLN A 4 -1.24 10.03 14.08
CA GLN A 4 -0.08 9.65 14.88
C GLN A 4 -0.33 8.45 15.80
N GLY A 5 -1.59 8.03 15.99
CA GLY A 5 -1.93 6.96 16.94
C GLY A 5 -1.47 5.55 16.52
N ILE A 6 -1.33 5.28 15.22
CA ILE A 6 -0.88 3.96 14.70
C ILE A 6 0.66 3.84 14.76
N LEU A 7 1.37 4.98 14.77
CA LEU A 7 2.83 5.03 14.83
C LEU A 7 3.40 4.85 16.25
N GLN A 8 2.57 4.97 17.29
CA GLN A 8 3.01 4.87 18.69
C GLN A 8 3.16 3.42 19.19
N GLN A 9 2.72 2.44 18.39
CA GLN A 9 3.17 1.07 18.56
C GLN A 9 4.18 0.74 17.46
N GLU A 10 5.22 0.01 17.84
CA GLU A 10 6.07 -0.79 16.96
C GLU A 10 7.36 -0.11 16.42
N PRO A 11 8.53 -0.43 16.98
CA PRO A 11 9.79 -0.51 16.22
C PRO A 11 9.68 -1.25 14.87
N ARG A 12 8.61 -2.03 14.62
CA ARG A 12 8.30 -2.61 13.30
C ARG A 12 7.73 -1.60 12.30
N SER A 13 7.06 -0.54 12.73
CA SER A 13 6.55 0.53 11.85
C SER A 13 7.70 1.25 11.15
N GLU A 14 8.79 1.56 11.87
CA GLU A 14 9.98 2.20 11.30
C GLU A 14 10.78 1.26 10.39
N ALA A 15 10.94 0.00 10.79
CA ALA A 15 11.64 -1.00 9.98
C ALA A 15 10.93 -1.22 8.63
N TRP A 16 9.60 -1.25 8.67
CA TRP A 16 8.78 -1.32 7.47
C TRP A 16 8.88 -0.05 6.62
N LEU A 17 8.76 1.13 7.21
CA LEU A 17 8.93 2.38 6.46
C LEU A 17 10.29 2.46 5.75
N ARG A 18 11.37 2.05 6.44
CA ARG A 18 12.71 1.96 5.84
C ARG A 18 12.77 0.95 4.69
N MET A 19 12.11 -0.19 4.83
CA MET A 19 12.01 -1.18 3.75
C MET A 19 11.27 -0.60 2.53
N LEU A 20 10.13 0.08 2.73
CA LEU A 20 9.37 0.67 1.63
C LEU A 20 10.15 1.77 0.92
N GLN A 21 10.85 2.63 1.68
CA GLN A 21 11.71 3.67 1.11
C GLN A 21 12.83 3.10 0.23
N GLY A 22 13.30 1.88 0.49
CA GLY A 22 14.30 1.22 -0.35
C GLY A 22 13.73 0.56 -1.61
N ILE A 23 12.41 0.36 -1.69
CA ILE A 23 11.76 -0.41 -2.76
C ILE A 23 10.93 0.48 -3.68
N TRP A 24 10.32 1.54 -3.16
CA TRP A 24 9.44 2.41 -3.92
C TRP A 24 10.24 3.53 -4.62
N PRO A 25 10.10 3.67 -5.95
CA PRO A 25 10.60 4.85 -6.64
C PRO A 25 9.73 6.07 -6.31
N ASP A 26 10.20 7.26 -6.70
CA ASP A 26 9.41 8.48 -6.61
C ASP A 26 8.09 8.33 -7.39
N VAL A 27 6.97 8.58 -6.69
CA VAL A 27 5.63 8.57 -7.29
C VAL A 27 5.30 9.98 -7.76
N ALA A 28 5.17 10.15 -9.07
CA ALA A 28 4.80 11.41 -9.71
C ALA A 28 3.37 11.35 -10.28
N PRO A 29 2.74 12.49 -10.63
CA PRO A 29 1.48 12.49 -11.35
C PRO A 29 1.58 11.63 -12.62
N GLY A 30 0.65 10.69 -12.77
CA GLY A 30 0.63 9.71 -13.87
C GLY A 30 1.38 8.40 -13.59
N SER A 31 2.19 8.33 -12.53
CA SER A 31 2.69 7.06 -12.00
C SER A 31 1.59 6.30 -11.28
N GLN A 32 1.73 4.98 -11.20
CA GLN A 32 0.85 4.12 -10.44
C GLN A 32 1.64 3.13 -9.61
N LEU A 33 1.22 2.98 -8.36
CA LEU A 33 1.69 1.96 -7.44
C LEU A 33 0.49 1.06 -7.10
N ALA A 34 0.67 -0.24 -7.26
CA ALA A 34 -0.34 -1.24 -6.94
C ALA A 34 0.22 -2.26 -5.95
N PHE A 35 -0.64 -2.75 -5.06
CA PHE A 35 -0.33 -3.86 -4.16
C PHE A 35 -1.35 -4.97 -4.38
N VAL A 36 -0.87 -6.13 -4.84
CA VAL A 36 -1.72 -7.26 -5.22
C VAL A 36 -1.45 -8.41 -4.26
N VAL A 37 -2.51 -8.95 -3.67
CA VAL A 37 -2.44 -10.13 -2.80
C VAL A 37 -2.92 -11.37 -3.55
N SER A 38 -2.10 -12.42 -3.55
CA SER A 38 -2.41 -13.71 -4.18
C SER A 38 -1.87 -14.84 -3.30
N GLY A 39 -2.72 -15.82 -2.95
CA GLY A 39 -2.33 -16.92 -2.06
C GLY A 39 -1.92 -16.44 -0.66
N GLY A 40 -2.40 -15.28 -0.22
CA GLY A 40 -2.03 -14.64 1.05
C GLY A 40 -0.78 -13.77 0.96
N GLU A 41 0.11 -13.99 -0.02
CA GLU A 41 1.30 -13.16 -0.20
C GLU A 41 0.99 -11.89 -1.00
N GLY A 42 1.67 -10.79 -0.67
CA GLY A 42 1.50 -9.50 -1.32
C GLY A 42 2.67 -9.14 -2.23
N GLN A 43 2.41 -8.55 -3.39
CA GLN A 43 3.45 -8.05 -4.29
C GLN A 43 3.17 -6.58 -4.63
N PHE A 44 4.20 -5.75 -4.52
CA PHE A 44 4.16 -4.38 -5.04
C PHE A 44 4.47 -4.37 -6.53
N TRP A 45 3.76 -3.50 -7.23
CA TRP A 45 3.86 -3.30 -8.66
C TRP A 45 3.90 -1.80 -8.95
N TYR A 46 4.71 -1.40 -9.92
CA TYR A 46 4.86 0.00 -10.29
C TYR A 46 4.79 0.20 -11.79
N ARG A 47 4.25 1.36 -12.15
CA ARG A 47 4.19 1.85 -13.51
C ARG A 47 4.54 3.33 -13.49
N ALA A 48 5.56 3.73 -14.23
CA ALA A 48 6.10 5.08 -14.14
C ALA A 48 5.25 6.13 -14.87
N SER A 49 4.37 5.69 -15.79
CA SER A 49 3.52 6.59 -16.57
C SER A 49 2.33 5.83 -17.13
N ALA A 50 1.21 6.53 -17.34
CA ALA A 50 0.05 6.01 -18.06
C ALA A 50 0.37 5.55 -19.49
N ALA A 51 1.45 6.08 -20.10
CA ALA A 51 1.93 5.63 -21.41
C ALA A 51 2.57 4.23 -21.37
N GLN A 52 3.02 3.77 -20.19
CA GLN A 52 3.50 2.40 -20.02
C GLN A 52 2.29 1.48 -19.86
N THR A 53 2.32 0.33 -20.54
CA THR A 53 1.24 -0.66 -20.48
C THR A 53 1.49 -1.72 -19.41
N ALA A 54 2.76 -2.03 -19.14
CA ALA A 54 3.16 -3.05 -18.18
C ALA A 54 3.41 -2.45 -16.79
N PHE A 55 3.10 -3.24 -15.77
CA PHE A 55 3.58 -3.03 -14.41
C PHE A 55 4.86 -3.84 -14.18
N THR A 56 5.81 -3.26 -13.45
CA THR A 56 7.04 -3.92 -13.03
C THR A 56 6.94 -4.28 -11.54
N PRO A 57 7.30 -5.50 -11.13
CA PRO A 57 7.27 -5.87 -9.72
C PRO A 57 8.35 -5.09 -8.96
N LEU A 58 8.00 -4.58 -7.79
CA LEU A 58 8.92 -3.90 -6.88
C LEU A 58 9.25 -4.78 -5.68
N GLY A 59 10.53 -5.13 -5.54
CA GLY A 59 11.02 -5.89 -4.40
C GLY A 59 10.42 -7.30 -4.25
N PRO A 60 10.74 -7.99 -3.15
CA PRO A 60 10.24 -9.34 -2.89
C PRO A 60 8.76 -9.35 -2.52
N ARG A 61 8.14 -10.53 -2.63
CA ARG A 61 6.82 -10.78 -2.08
C ARG A 61 6.82 -10.62 -0.55
N GLN A 62 5.70 -10.14 -0.06
CA GLN A 62 5.44 -9.85 1.34
C GLN A 62 4.58 -10.96 1.93
N SER A 63 4.82 -11.29 3.20
CA SER A 63 4.08 -12.34 3.90
C SER A 63 2.60 -11.98 4.10
N ALA A 64 1.77 -12.98 4.38
CA ALA A 64 0.35 -12.76 4.66
C ALA A 64 0.10 -11.84 5.86
N ALA A 65 0.92 -11.93 6.91
CA ALA A 65 0.82 -11.04 8.06
C ALA A 65 1.08 -9.58 7.67
N PHE A 66 2.06 -9.35 6.79
CA PHE A 66 2.32 -8.01 6.26
C PHE A 66 1.18 -7.52 5.38
N SER A 67 0.73 -8.34 4.42
CA SER A 67 -0.33 -7.99 3.47
C SER A 67 -1.61 -7.55 4.19
N THR A 68 -2.03 -8.31 5.21
CA THR A 68 -3.18 -7.98 6.04
C THR A 68 -3.02 -6.64 6.76
N ARG A 69 -1.85 -6.38 7.36
CA ARG A 69 -1.57 -5.12 8.06
C ARG A 69 -1.51 -3.93 7.10
N PHE A 70 -0.92 -4.11 5.92
CA PHE A 70 -0.82 -3.05 4.91
C PHE A 70 -2.17 -2.67 4.35
N LEU A 71 -2.99 -3.66 3.98
CA LEU A 71 -4.34 -3.39 3.51
C LEU A 71 -5.21 -2.75 4.59
N ALA A 72 -5.01 -3.10 5.87
CA ALA A 72 -5.72 -2.46 6.96
C ALA A 72 -5.50 -0.94 7.05
N ILE A 73 -4.35 -0.40 6.63
CA ILE A 73 -4.12 1.07 6.59
C ILE A 73 -5.17 1.76 5.70
N TRP A 74 -5.54 1.11 4.59
CA TRP A 74 -6.46 1.65 3.59
C TRP A 74 -7.92 1.20 3.81
N LEU A 75 -8.12 -0.01 4.34
CA LEU A 75 -9.44 -0.64 4.44
C LEU A 75 -10.05 -0.58 5.86
N ASP A 76 -9.26 -0.28 6.91
CA ASP A 76 -9.80 -0.14 8.26
C ASP A 76 -10.80 1.03 8.31
N PRO A 77 -11.94 0.87 9.01
CA PRO A 77 -12.94 1.93 9.14
C PRO A 77 -12.42 3.24 9.75
N ARG A 78 -11.24 3.24 10.37
CA ARG A 78 -10.57 4.41 10.92
C ARG A 78 -9.59 5.08 9.94
N THR A 79 -9.62 4.71 8.65
CA THR A 79 -8.78 5.34 7.63
C THR A 79 -9.17 6.81 7.40
N THR A 80 -8.16 7.66 7.15
CA THR A 80 -8.34 9.09 6.89
C THR A 80 -8.96 9.37 5.51
N TYR A 81 -9.11 8.34 4.65
CA TYR A 81 -9.64 8.44 3.30
C TYR A 81 -10.89 7.54 3.11
N PRO A 82 -12.03 7.89 3.74
CA PRO A 82 -13.23 7.05 3.76
C PRO A 82 -13.85 6.83 2.37
N GLU A 83 -13.81 7.83 1.48
CA GLU A 83 -14.31 7.74 0.10
C GLU A 83 -13.49 6.75 -0.74
N LEU A 84 -12.17 6.84 -0.64
CA LEU A 84 -11.25 5.90 -1.29
C LEU A 84 -11.45 4.47 -0.77
N ARG A 85 -11.66 4.31 0.54
CA ARG A 85 -12.01 3.02 1.13
C ARG A 85 -13.29 2.45 0.52
N GLN A 86 -14.35 3.24 0.39
CA GLN A 86 -15.60 2.77 -0.20
C GLN A 86 -15.41 2.28 -1.64
N GLN A 87 -14.63 3.00 -2.45
CA GLN A 87 -14.31 2.57 -3.81
C GLN A 87 -13.49 1.26 -3.84
N LEU A 88 -12.56 1.09 -2.88
CA LEU A 88 -11.71 -0.11 -2.80
C LEU A 88 -12.45 -1.37 -2.29
N ILE A 89 -13.47 -1.22 -1.45
CA ILE A 89 -14.29 -2.35 -0.96
C ILE A 89 -15.44 -2.70 -1.92
N GLY A 90 -15.55 -2.05 -3.08
CA GLY A 90 -16.65 -2.24 -4.02
C GLY A 90 -17.97 -1.62 -3.55
N GLY A 91 -17.90 -0.60 -2.69
CA GLY A 91 -19.04 0.23 -2.34
C GLY A 91 -19.52 0.99 -3.57
N THR A 92 -20.57 0.48 -4.21
CA THR A 92 -21.42 1.25 -5.12
C THR A 92 -21.90 2.52 -4.39
N PRO A 93 -21.92 3.70 -5.04
CA PRO A 93 -22.40 4.95 -4.44
C PRO A 93 -23.82 4.83 -3.86
#